data_AF-A0A5K1BRN2-F1
#
_entry.id   AF-A0A5K1BRN2-F1
#
_cell.length_a   1.000
_cell.length_b   1.000
_cell.length_c   1.000
_cell.angle_alpha   90.00
_cell.angle_beta   90.00
_cell.angle_gamma   90.00
#
_symmetry.space_group_name_H-M   'P 1'
#
loop_
_entity.id
_entity.type
_entity.pdbx_description
1 polymer ?
#
loop_
_entity_poly.entity_id
_entity_poly.type
_entity_poly.pdbx_seq_one_letter_code
_entity_poly.pdbx_strand_id
1 'polypeptide(L)' 'MDKESVVAAGAAEEVDDGWVLVPRSQQLSAAAESDGTLKIVCLEPAKHWTDALAIGNGRLGAMVWGGVPTETVQLN' A
#
# COMPACT_ATOMS: atom_id res chain seq x y z
N MET A 1 37.86 -29.93 1.44
CA MET A 1 36.80 -29.56 2.39
C MET A 1 35.63 -29.02 1.60
N ASP A 2 34.75 -29.90 1.14
CA ASP A 2 33.41 -30.13 1.72
C ASP A 2 32.43 -29.07 1.21
N LYS A 3 31.77 -29.35 0.08
CA LYS A 3 30.39 -29.86 -0.03
C LYS A 3 29.38 -28.86 0.51
N GLU A 4 28.73 -28.13 -0.40
CA GLU A 4 27.27 -28.05 -0.37
C GLU A 4 26.72 -27.86 -1.78
N SER A 5 26.03 -28.91 -2.21
CA SER A 5 25.32 -29.05 -3.45
C SER A 5 23.96 -28.40 -3.27
N VAL A 6 23.62 -27.42 -4.11
CA VAL A 6 22.21 -27.11 -4.40
C VAL A 6 22.07 -27.13 -5.91
N VAL A 7 21.94 -28.35 -6.42
CA VAL A 7 21.28 -28.60 -7.70
C VAL A 7 19.80 -28.39 -7.45
N ALA A 8 19.30 -27.18 -7.72
CA ALA A 8 17.88 -26.99 -7.98
C ALA A 8 17.68 -27.16 -9.48
N ALA A 9 17.52 -28.42 -9.90
CA ALA A 9 16.99 -28.75 -11.21
C ALA A 9 15.52 -28.34 -11.24
N GLY A 10 15.27 -27.05 -11.50
CA GLY A 10 13.98 -26.62 -12.00
C GLY A 10 13.95 -26.93 -13.48
N ALA A 11 13.41 -28.10 -13.83
CA ALA A 11 13.02 -28.37 -15.21
C ALA A 11 12.02 -27.28 -15.62
N ALA A 12 12.48 -26.33 -16.43
CA ALA A 12 11.56 -25.52 -17.21
C ALA A 12 10.91 -26.50 -18.20
N GLU A 13 9.75 -27.05 -17.82
CA GLU A 13 8.87 -27.62 -18.82
C GLU A 13 8.43 -26.46 -19.71
N GLU A 14 8.95 -26.46 -20.94
CA GLU A 14 8.37 -25.68 -22.00
C GLU A 14 6.94 -26.19 -22.19
N VAL A 15 5.97 -25.34 -21.87
CA VAL A 15 4.58 -25.57 -22.23
C VAL A 15 4.50 -25.27 -23.73
N ASP A 16 4.12 -26.26 -24.53
CA ASP A 16 4.15 -26.29 -26.02
C ASP A 16 3.22 -25.24 -26.70
N ASP A 17 2.79 -24.22 -25.98
CA ASP A 17 1.90 -23.15 -26.43
C ASP A 17 2.47 -21.73 -26.15
N GLY A 18 3.79 -21.57 -26.08
CA GLY A 18 4.44 -20.25 -26.06
C GLY A 18 4.20 -19.41 -24.79
N TRP A 19 3.75 -20.02 -23.70
CA TRP A 19 3.55 -19.35 -22.41
C TRP A 19 4.74 -19.58 -21.48
N VAL A 20 5.29 -18.49 -20.95
CA VAL A 20 6.34 -18.55 -19.91
C VAL A 20 5.69 -18.39 -18.54
N LEU A 21 5.95 -19.33 -17.64
CA LEU A 21 5.52 -19.23 -16.24
C LEU A 21 6.35 -18.15 -15.52
N VAL A 22 5.70 -17.04 -15.15
CA VAL A 22 6.32 -16.04 -14.27
C VAL A 22 6.06 -16.46 -12.81
N PRO A 23 7.10 -16.77 -12.02
CA PRO A 23 6.91 -17.10 -10.61
C PRO A 23 6.30 -15.90 -9.90
N ARG A 24 5.21 -16.14 -9.18
CA ARG A 24 4.54 -15.11 -8.38
C ARG A 24 5.53 -14.61 -7.32
N SER A 25 5.92 -13.34 -7.42
CA SER A 25 6.72 -12.66 -6.41
C SER A 25 6.14 -12.95 -5.03
N GLN A 26 6.97 -13.47 -4.11
CA GLN A 26 6.52 -13.69 -2.74
C GLN A 26 5.95 -12.38 -2.20
N GLN A 27 4.69 -12.42 -1.79
CA GLN A 27 4.04 -11.31 -1.13
C GLN A 27 4.83 -11.03 0.14
N LEU A 28 5.53 -9.89 0.20
CA LEU A 28 6.18 -9.41 1.42
C LEU A 28 5.08 -9.18 2.46
N SER A 29 4.86 -10.19 3.29
CA SER A 29 4.03 -10.12 4.48
C SER A 29 4.77 -9.25 5.50
N ALA A 30 4.62 -7.94 5.38
CA ALA A 30 4.99 -7.02 6.43
C ALA A 30 4.07 -7.28 7.62
N ALA A 31 4.48 -8.18 8.51
CA ALA A 31 3.91 -8.33 9.84
C ALA A 31 4.31 -7.10 10.68
N ALA A 32 3.71 -5.96 10.34
CA ALA A 32 3.63 -4.87 11.28
C ALA A 32 2.50 -5.22 12.24
N GLU A 33 2.82 -5.33 13.53
CA GLU A 33 1.86 -5.35 14.64
C GLU A 33 0.94 -4.14 14.50
N SER A 34 -0.14 -4.34 13.76
CA SER A 34 -1.12 -3.33 13.46
C SER A 34 -2.19 -3.51 14.51
N ASP A 35 -2.19 -2.64 15.53
CA ASP A 35 -3.47 -2.31 16.19
C ASP A 35 -4.45 -2.09 15.03
N GLY A 36 -5.51 -2.90 14.90
CA GLY A 36 -6.28 -3.13 13.66
C GLY A 36 -6.93 -1.89 13.02
N THR A 37 -6.60 -0.72 13.53
CA THR A 37 -6.75 0.62 13.00
C THR A 37 -6.13 0.77 11.61
N LEU A 38 -7.00 0.81 10.60
CA LEU A 38 -6.65 1.27 9.27
C LEU A 38 -6.42 2.79 9.28
N LYS A 39 -5.35 3.24 8.63
CA LYS A 39 -4.95 4.65 8.59
C LYS A 39 -4.77 5.11 7.15
N ILE A 40 -5.20 6.34 6.88
CA ILE A 40 -4.86 7.08 5.68
C ILE A 40 -3.79 8.10 6.08
N VAL A 41 -2.66 8.10 5.38
CA VAL A 41 -1.51 8.97 5.69
C VAL A 41 -1.24 9.87 4.49
N CYS A 42 -1.34 11.19 4.71
CA CYS A 42 -0.99 12.21 3.72
C CYS A 42 0.38 12.81 4.08
N LEU A 43 1.32 12.80 3.15
CA LEU A 43 2.70 13.25 3.39
C LEU A 43 2.87 14.77 3.23
N GLU A 44 1.88 15.44 2.62
CA GLU A 44 1.89 16.88 2.33
C GLU A 44 0.49 17.47 2.57
N PRO A 45 0.40 18.79 2.86
CA PRO A 45 -0.89 19.47 3.00
C PRO A 45 -1.66 19.54 1.66
N ALA A 46 -2.99 19.53 1.76
CA ALA A 46 -3.88 19.62 0.62
C ALA A 46 -3.82 20.99 -0.06
N LYS A 47 -3.71 20.99 -1.40
CA LYS A 47 -3.73 22.21 -2.24
C LYS A 47 -5.10 22.44 -2.87
N HIS A 48 -5.83 21.37 -3.13
CA HIS A 48 -7.19 21.39 -3.67
C HIS A 48 -8.13 20.64 -2.74
N TRP A 49 -9.43 20.91 -2.89
CA TRP A 49 -10.48 20.20 -2.14
C TRP A 49 -10.34 18.68 -2.26
N THR A 50 -10.06 18.17 -3.47
CA THR A 50 -9.99 16.73 -3.75
C THR A 50 -8.88 16.02 -2.97
N ASP A 51 -7.92 16.77 -2.45
CA ASP A 51 -6.77 16.25 -1.71
C ASP A 51 -7.01 16.31 -0.19
N ALA A 52 -8.08 17.00 0.26
CA ALA A 52 -8.43 17.16 1.66
C ALA A 52 -9.09 15.89 2.22
N LEU A 53 -8.85 15.63 3.52
CA LEU A 53 -9.39 14.45 4.18
C LEU A 53 -10.82 14.73 4.68
N ALA A 54 -11.77 13.96 4.16
CA ALA A 54 -13.17 14.04 4.59
C ALA A 54 -13.37 13.33 5.94
N ILE A 55 -14.01 14.02 6.88
CA ILE A 55 -14.46 13.47 8.17
C ILE A 55 -15.95 13.78 8.35
N GLY A 56 -16.67 12.94 9.09
CA GLY A 56 -18.08 13.20 9.39
C GLY A 56 -18.72 12.16 10.29
N ASN A 57 -19.81 12.56 10.94
CA ASN A 57 -20.59 11.70 11.85
C ASN A 57 -22.02 11.41 11.32
N GLY A 58 -22.27 11.68 10.04
CA GLY A 58 -23.57 11.53 9.39
C GLY A 58 -24.53 12.72 9.58
N ARG A 59 -24.20 13.69 10.43
CA ARG A 59 -24.95 14.96 10.58
C ARG A 59 -24.12 16.17 10.19
N LEU A 60 -22.86 16.15 10.58
CA LEU A 60 -21.88 17.17 10.24
C LEU A 60 -20.75 16.52 9.45
N GLY A 61 -20.29 17.24 8.44
CA GLY A 61 -19.12 16.86 7.64
C GLY A 61 -18.05 17.94 7.72
N ALA A 62 -16.80 17.54 7.62
CA ALA A 62 -15.71 18.48 7.43
C ALA A 62 -14.63 17.97 6.48
N MET A 63 -13.93 18.91 5.85
CA MET A 63 -12.74 18.65 5.02
C MET A 63 -11.52 19.23 5.73
N VAL A 64 -10.50 18.40 5.98
CA VAL A 64 -9.25 18.77 6.67
C VAL A 64 -8.11 18.91 5.66
N TRP A 65 -7.42 20.05 5.67
CA TRP A 65 -6.41 20.38 4.66
C TRP A 65 -4.98 20.13 5.15
N GLY A 66 -4.72 20.15 6.46
CA GLY A 66 -3.43 19.77 7.05
C GLY A 66 -2.30 20.79 6.88
N GLY A 67 -2.63 22.07 6.67
CA GLY A 67 -1.67 23.15 6.44
C GLY A 67 -1.01 23.64 7.73
N VAL A 68 0.28 23.29 7.95
CA VAL A 68 1.03 23.58 9.19
C VAL A 68 1.02 25.06 9.66
N PRO A 69 1.11 26.10 8.78
CA PRO A 69 1.05 27.49 9.23
C PRO A 69 -0.39 28.04 9.39
N THR A 70 -1.36 27.49 8.65
CA THR A 70 -2.77 27.91 8.66
C THR A 70 -3.64 26.73 8.26
N GLU A 71 -4.47 26.25 9.19
CA GLU A 71 -5.38 25.13 8.95
C GLU A 71 -6.72 25.64 8.42
N THR A 72 -7.26 24.96 7.39
CA THR A 72 -8.61 25.20 6.90
C THR A 72 -9.45 23.96 7.16
N VAL A 73 -10.46 24.09 8.02
CA VAL A 73 -11.48 23.06 8.23
C VAL A 73 -12.80 23.60 7.70
N GLN A 74 -13.25 23.07 6.58
CA GLN A 74 -14.54 23.47 6.00
C GLN A 74 -15.65 22.60 6.58
N LEU A 75 -16.76 23.21 7.00
CA LEU A 75 -17.89 22.54 7.64
C LEU A 75 -19.10 22.45 6.71
N ASN A 76 -19.84 21.34 6.78
CA ASN A 76 -21.16 21.13 6.17
C ASN A 76 -22.18 20.68 7.22
#